data_AF-A0A1P8KL49-F1
#
_entry.id   AF-A0A1P8KL49-F1
#
_cell.length_a   1.000
_cell.length_b   1.000
_cell.length_c   1.000
_cell.angle_alpha   90.00
_cell.angle_beta   90.00
_cell.angle_gamma   90.00
#
_symmetry.space_group_name_H-M   'P 1'
#
loop_
_entity.id
_entity.type
_entity.pdbx_description
1 polymer ?
#
loop_
_entity_poly.entity_id
_entity_poly.type
_entity_poly.pdbx_seq_one_letter_code
_entity_poly.pdbx_strand_id
1 'polypeptide(L)'
;MYSLDHLTIKDNYIFKDEEKLTLFKNINYHTEIIDWLKLCLNEVQNITNLNESILQYLSVVEKITNKYKGKVMEIKDFLLEEDNLKLVTELETPIKDAKAQIQYKFWMSLQESLNSKHHIFDFVNSKFNEIEIEEYTKKYYYSNKNNRCYGLKKDLFEIDDTHKVCFYIEVDWRIYYGFTISENGKRKEISENQKIKEISENQKIKEILNKTLNEENSEWKSPNNYNQKLFISWKLLDKGLNFNSFKPERIFDLNKKSKRDIIIEEIATEIDKVIKEIID
;
A
#
# COMPACT_ATOMS: atom_id res chain seq x y z
N MET A 1 -27.90 -26.81 37.54
CA MET A 1 -26.72 -27.71 37.60
C MET A 1 -27.20 -29.07 37.14
N TYR A 2 -26.97 -29.44 35.87
CA TYR A 2 -27.40 -30.73 35.35
C TYR A 2 -26.36 -31.78 35.72
N SER A 3 -26.66 -32.61 36.72
CA SER A 3 -25.87 -33.80 37.02
C SER A 3 -26.30 -34.90 36.07
N LEU A 4 -25.35 -35.54 35.40
CA LEU A 4 -25.57 -36.82 34.72
C LEU A 4 -25.81 -37.85 35.84
N ASP A 5 -27.07 -38.10 36.20
CA ASP A 5 -27.52 -39.17 37.11
C ASP A 5 -26.69 -40.44 36.96
N HIS A 6 -26.26 -41.09 38.06
CA HIS A 6 -25.65 -42.44 38.19
C HIS A 6 -24.79 -43.01 37.05
N LEU A 7 -24.33 -42.19 36.10
CA LEU A 7 -23.58 -42.61 34.93
C LEU A 7 -22.09 -42.58 35.25
N THR A 8 -21.41 -43.69 35.04
CA THR A 8 -19.97 -43.81 35.24
C THR A 8 -19.28 -44.26 33.97
N ILE A 9 -18.07 -43.74 33.74
CA ILE A 9 -17.22 -44.14 32.61
C ILE A 9 -16.14 -45.06 33.15
N LYS A 10 -16.06 -46.29 32.61
CA LYS A 10 -15.03 -47.25 32.95
C LYS A 10 -14.60 -48.01 31.69
N ASP A 11 -13.29 -48.12 31.46
CA ASP A 11 -12.69 -48.89 30.36
C ASP A 11 -13.30 -48.59 28.98
N ASN A 12 -13.54 -47.30 28.66
CA ASN A 12 -14.19 -46.83 27.43
C ASN A 12 -15.66 -47.24 27.28
N TYR A 13 -16.38 -47.47 28.37
CA TYR A 13 -17.83 -47.72 28.34
C TYR A 13 -18.57 -46.86 29.36
N ILE A 14 -19.81 -46.52 29.04
CA ILE A 14 -20.75 -45.85 29.93
C ILE A 14 -21.57 -46.91 30.65
N PHE A 15 -21.68 -46.78 31.97
CA PHE A 15 -22.47 -47.64 32.84
C PHE A 15 -23.55 -46.84 33.57
N LYS A 16 -24.71 -47.45 33.82
CA LYS A 16 -25.73 -46.96 34.75
C LYS A 16 -26.06 -48.09 35.72
N ASP A 17 -25.89 -47.87 37.03
CA ASP A 17 -26.22 -48.86 38.06
C ASP A 17 -25.63 -50.26 37.74
N GLU A 18 -24.35 -50.29 37.32
CA GLU A 18 -23.58 -51.48 36.88
C GLU A 18 -23.94 -52.08 35.51
N GLU A 19 -25.00 -51.61 34.85
CA GLU A 19 -25.35 -52.03 33.50
C GLU A 19 -24.53 -51.27 32.44
N LYS A 20 -23.86 -52.02 31.55
CA LYS A 20 -23.08 -51.48 30.44
C LYS A 20 -24.01 -51.00 29.33
N LEU A 21 -24.08 -49.70 29.10
CA LEU A 21 -24.98 -49.10 28.10
C LEU A 21 -24.36 -49.00 26.71
N THR A 22 -23.18 -48.40 26.61
CA THR A 22 -22.56 -48.09 25.31
C THR A 22 -21.07 -47.82 25.41
N LEU A 23 -20.40 -47.81 24.25
CA LEU A 23 -19.00 -47.42 24.10
C LEU A 23 -18.85 -45.90 24.26
N PHE A 24 -17.88 -45.49 25.08
CA PHE A 24 -17.41 -44.13 25.20
C PHE A 24 -16.05 -43.99 24.52
N LYS A 25 -15.96 -43.07 23.57
CA LYS A 25 -14.67 -42.65 22.99
C LYS A 25 -14.39 -41.22 23.44
N ASN A 26 -13.30 -41.03 24.18
CA ASN A 26 -12.77 -39.70 24.42
C ASN A 26 -12.13 -39.20 23.12
N ILE A 27 -12.69 -38.12 22.57
CA ILE A 27 -12.20 -37.48 21.35
C ILE A 27 -11.65 -36.12 21.78
N ASN A 28 -10.39 -35.85 21.45
CA ASN A 28 -9.75 -34.60 21.78
C ASN A 28 -9.52 -33.74 20.52
N TYR A 29 -9.49 -32.43 20.74
CA TYR A 29 -9.30 -31.45 19.67
C TYR A 29 -7.87 -31.45 19.10
N HIS A 30 -6.88 -31.87 19.89
CA HIS A 30 -5.46 -31.79 19.54
C HIS A 30 -5.02 -32.87 18.55
N THR A 31 -5.68 -34.03 18.51
CA THR A 31 -5.40 -35.14 17.58
C THR A 31 -6.62 -35.50 16.75
N GLU A 32 -7.65 -36.09 17.37
CA GLU A 32 -8.70 -36.75 16.60
C GLU A 32 -9.57 -35.79 15.77
N ILE A 33 -9.91 -34.62 16.31
CA ILE A 33 -10.73 -33.64 15.56
C ILE A 33 -9.94 -33.03 14.40
N ILE A 34 -8.65 -32.72 14.59
CA ILE A 34 -7.80 -32.17 13.51
C ILE A 34 -7.67 -33.18 12.37
N ASP A 35 -7.37 -34.45 12.69
CA ASP A 35 -7.20 -35.49 11.67
C ASP A 35 -8.51 -35.77 10.94
N TRP A 36 -9.63 -35.79 11.67
CA TRP A 36 -10.95 -35.93 11.07
C TRP A 36 -11.27 -34.78 10.10
N LEU A 37 -10.99 -33.53 10.47
CA LEU A 37 -11.21 -32.37 9.59
C LEU A 37 -10.35 -32.42 8.33
N LYS A 38 -9.09 -32.89 8.42
CA LYS A 38 -8.23 -33.11 7.26
C LYS A 38 -8.78 -34.16 6.30
N LEU A 39 -9.34 -35.25 6.84
CA LEU A 39 -10.02 -36.25 6.02
C LEU A 39 -11.27 -35.65 5.34
N CYS A 40 -12.06 -34.85 6.06
CA CYS A 40 -13.19 -34.16 5.46
C CYS A 40 -12.78 -33.24 4.30
N LEU A 41 -11.66 -32.51 4.42
CA LEU A 41 -11.15 -31.64 3.34
C LEU A 41 -10.85 -32.40 2.05
N ASN A 42 -10.29 -33.62 2.15
CA ASN A 42 -10.01 -34.46 0.99
C ASN A 42 -11.28 -34.88 0.26
N GLU A 43 -12.35 -35.19 0.99
CA GLU A 43 -13.65 -35.61 0.42
C GLU A 43 -14.39 -34.44 -0.24
N VAL A 44 -14.27 -33.23 0.33
CA VAL A 44 -15.06 -32.06 -0.10
C VAL A 44 -14.30 -31.10 -1.01
N GLN A 45 -13.11 -31.49 -1.49
CA GLN A 45 -12.22 -30.60 -2.25
C GLN A 45 -12.90 -29.91 -3.44
N ASN A 46 -13.86 -30.57 -4.07
CA ASN A 46 -14.60 -30.08 -5.24
C ASN A 46 -15.84 -29.22 -4.90
N ILE A 47 -16.13 -29.02 -3.62
CA ILE A 47 -17.27 -28.23 -3.13
C ILE A 47 -16.73 -26.98 -2.43
N THR A 48 -16.46 -25.93 -3.20
CA THR A 48 -15.73 -24.72 -2.74
C THR A 48 -16.24 -24.15 -1.41
N ASN A 49 -17.55 -23.95 -1.27
CA ASN A 49 -18.12 -23.34 -0.06
C ASN A 49 -17.91 -24.21 1.19
N LEU A 50 -17.96 -25.54 1.03
CA LEU A 50 -17.80 -26.48 2.12
C LEU A 50 -16.31 -26.66 2.48
N ASN A 51 -15.44 -26.70 1.47
CA ASN A 51 -13.98 -26.73 1.64
C ASN A 51 -13.51 -25.52 2.46
N GLU A 52 -13.90 -24.30 2.06
CA GLU A 52 -13.56 -23.06 2.78
C GLU A 52 -14.07 -23.05 4.23
N SER A 53 -15.31 -23.52 4.45
CA SER A 53 -15.89 -23.58 5.80
C SER A 53 -15.11 -24.53 6.72
N ILE A 54 -14.68 -25.68 6.19
CA ILE A 54 -13.89 -26.66 6.95
C ILE A 54 -12.47 -26.16 7.19
N LEU A 55 -11.83 -25.49 6.21
CA LEU A 55 -10.52 -24.85 6.39
C LEU A 55 -10.54 -23.79 7.50
N GLN A 56 -11.57 -22.95 7.53
CA GLN A 56 -11.73 -21.94 8.58
C GLN A 56 -11.88 -22.58 9.95
N TYR A 57 -12.70 -23.62 10.07
CA TYR A 57 -12.87 -24.32 11.34
C TYR A 57 -11.60 -25.05 11.79
N LEU A 58 -10.89 -25.71 10.87
CA LEU A 58 -9.59 -26.33 11.14
C LEU A 58 -8.60 -25.30 11.70
N SER A 59 -8.53 -24.10 11.11
CA SER A 59 -7.68 -23.02 11.61
C SER A 59 -8.04 -22.59 13.04
N VAL A 60 -9.33 -22.57 13.41
CA VAL A 60 -9.76 -22.27 14.78
C VAL A 60 -9.31 -23.36 15.74
N VAL A 61 -9.53 -24.63 15.37
CA VAL A 61 -9.12 -25.79 16.19
C VAL A 61 -7.60 -25.81 16.41
N GLU A 62 -6.83 -25.53 15.37
CA GLU A 62 -5.37 -25.44 15.46
C GLU A 62 -4.90 -24.29 16.37
N LYS A 63 -5.62 -23.16 16.38
CA LYS A 63 -5.29 -22.03 17.28
C LYS A 63 -5.52 -22.38 18.75
N ILE A 64 -6.66 -22.97 19.09
CA ILE A 64 -6.99 -23.34 20.48
C ILE A 64 -6.16 -24.51 21.00
N THR A 65 -5.57 -25.31 20.10
CA THR A 65 -4.67 -26.43 20.43
C THR A 65 -3.18 -26.05 20.31
N ASN A 66 -2.88 -24.78 20.02
CA ASN A 66 -1.52 -24.27 19.80
C ASN A 66 -0.73 -25.00 18.69
N LYS A 67 -1.43 -25.60 17.73
CA LYS A 67 -0.87 -26.24 16.52
C LYS A 67 -0.88 -25.34 15.29
N TYR A 68 -1.48 -24.14 15.40
CA TYR A 68 -1.56 -23.20 14.30
C TYR A 68 -0.16 -22.74 13.87
N LYS A 69 0.30 -23.25 12.73
CA LYS A 69 1.43 -22.67 12.00
C LYS A 69 0.86 -21.54 11.15
N GLY A 70 1.12 -20.29 11.51
CA GLY A 70 0.71 -19.17 10.67
C GLY A 70 1.29 -19.29 9.25
N LYS A 71 0.61 -18.75 8.24
CA LYS A 71 1.03 -18.76 6.82
C LYS A 71 2.51 -18.40 6.59
N VAL A 72 3.10 -17.57 7.45
CA VAL A 72 4.52 -17.16 7.38
C VAL A 72 5.47 -18.31 7.74
N MET A 73 5.13 -19.16 8.72
CA MET A 73 5.91 -20.37 9.03
C MET A 73 5.81 -21.39 7.90
N GLU A 74 4.63 -21.56 7.30
CA GLU A 74 4.44 -22.47 6.16
C GLU A 74 5.25 -22.03 4.93
N ILE A 75 5.30 -20.72 4.62
CA ILE A 75 6.13 -20.21 3.53
C ILE A 75 7.62 -20.41 3.85
N LYS A 76 8.05 -20.15 5.09
CA LYS A 76 9.46 -20.36 5.46
C LYS A 76 9.86 -21.83 5.33
N ASP A 77 9.04 -22.74 5.83
CA ASP A 77 9.29 -24.18 5.74
C ASP A 77 9.32 -24.61 4.26
N PHE A 78 8.35 -24.15 3.44
CA PHE A 78 8.33 -24.37 1.98
C PHE A 78 9.59 -23.83 1.27
N LEU A 79 10.08 -22.64 1.64
CA LEU A 79 11.30 -22.08 1.06
C LEU A 79 12.54 -22.90 1.40
N LEU A 80 12.55 -23.63 2.52
CA LEU A 80 13.67 -24.47 2.95
C LEU A 80 13.62 -25.88 2.34
N GLU A 81 12.54 -26.23 1.62
CA GLU A 81 12.42 -27.49 0.91
C GLU A 81 13.09 -27.42 -0.47
N GLU A 82 13.86 -28.47 -0.79
CA GLU A 82 14.48 -28.70 -2.10
C GLU A 82 15.18 -27.45 -2.69
N ASP A 83 14.85 -27.11 -3.94
CA ASP A 83 15.38 -25.96 -4.67
C ASP A 83 14.43 -24.74 -4.61
N ASN A 84 13.42 -24.73 -3.72
CA ASN A 84 12.42 -23.66 -3.69
C ASN A 84 13.02 -22.28 -3.39
N LEU A 85 14.05 -22.22 -2.54
CA LEU A 85 14.76 -20.96 -2.31
C LEU A 85 15.42 -20.43 -3.59
N LYS A 86 16.03 -21.32 -4.38
CA LYS A 86 16.67 -20.96 -5.66
C LYS A 86 15.63 -20.43 -6.64
N LEU A 87 14.49 -21.11 -6.78
CA LEU A 87 13.37 -20.66 -7.61
C LEU A 87 12.91 -19.25 -7.21
N VAL A 88 12.79 -18.99 -5.90
CA VAL A 88 12.37 -17.66 -5.41
C VAL A 88 13.43 -16.59 -5.65
N THR A 89 14.72 -16.91 -5.56
CA THR A 89 15.78 -15.97 -5.93
C THR A 89 15.78 -15.64 -7.42
N GLU A 90 15.48 -16.62 -8.29
CA GLU A 90 15.33 -16.39 -9.73
C GLU A 90 14.13 -15.49 -10.06
N LEU A 91 13.10 -15.48 -9.20
CA LEU A 91 11.93 -14.60 -9.32
C LEU A 91 12.19 -13.14 -8.89
N GLU A 92 13.30 -12.83 -8.22
CA GLU A 92 13.56 -11.48 -7.70
C GLU A 92 13.53 -10.40 -8.81
N THR A 93 14.23 -10.67 -9.92
CA THR A 93 14.31 -9.75 -11.07
C THR A 93 12.95 -9.61 -11.78
N PRO A 94 12.26 -10.71 -12.19
CA PRO A 94 10.90 -10.62 -12.72
C PRO A 94 9.91 -9.86 -11.82
N ILE A 95 10.02 -10.03 -10.50
CA ILE A 95 9.17 -9.30 -9.55
C ILE A 95 9.49 -7.79 -9.57
N LYS A 96 10.77 -7.40 -9.60
CA LYS A 96 11.16 -5.99 -9.74
C LYS A 96 10.64 -5.39 -11.05
N ASP A 97 10.74 -6.13 -12.16
CA ASP A 97 10.23 -5.70 -13.46
C ASP A 97 8.71 -5.52 -13.46
N ALA A 98 7.97 -6.47 -12.87
CA ALA A 98 6.53 -6.37 -12.73
C ALA A 98 6.11 -5.13 -11.91
N LYS A 99 6.83 -4.83 -10.82
CA LYS A 99 6.59 -3.62 -10.01
C LYS A 99 6.91 -2.34 -10.79
N ALA A 100 8.03 -2.31 -11.52
CA ALA A 100 8.40 -1.21 -12.40
C ALA A 100 7.32 -0.96 -13.45
N GLN A 101 6.81 -2.01 -14.08
CA GLN A 101 5.76 -1.91 -15.09
C GLN A 101 4.44 -1.37 -14.53
N ILE A 102 4.06 -1.75 -13.31
CA ILE A 102 2.86 -1.22 -12.65
C ILE A 102 3.02 0.28 -12.36
N GLN A 103 4.19 0.69 -11.87
CA GLN A 103 4.48 2.10 -11.61
C GLN A 103 4.56 2.93 -12.91
N TYR A 104 5.14 2.37 -13.98
CA TYR A 104 5.16 2.99 -15.31
C TYR A 104 3.74 3.26 -15.82
N LYS A 105 2.87 2.23 -15.78
CA LYS A 105 1.47 2.37 -16.20
C LYS A 105 0.74 3.44 -15.40
N PHE A 106 1.00 3.54 -14.10
CA PHE A 106 0.44 4.59 -13.25
C PHE A 106 0.83 5.98 -13.74
N TRP A 107 2.13 6.24 -13.93
CA TRP A 107 2.60 7.57 -14.33
C TRP A 107 2.11 7.99 -15.72
N MET A 108 2.18 7.09 -16.69
CA MET A 108 1.65 7.34 -18.03
C MET A 108 0.16 7.69 -18.00
N SER A 109 -0.65 6.84 -17.34
CA SER A 109 -2.10 7.04 -17.26
C SER A 109 -2.45 8.33 -16.52
N LEU A 110 -1.72 8.66 -15.45
CA LEU A 110 -1.93 9.89 -14.69
C LEU A 110 -1.60 11.13 -15.51
N GLN A 111 -0.46 11.13 -16.21
CA GLN A 111 -0.05 12.24 -17.07
C GLN A 111 -1.05 12.46 -18.21
N GLU A 112 -1.51 11.38 -18.86
CA GLU A 112 -2.54 11.43 -19.90
C GLU A 112 -3.87 11.99 -19.37
N SER A 113 -4.34 11.51 -18.21
CA SER A 113 -5.57 12.00 -17.57
C SER A 113 -5.47 13.47 -17.18
N LEU A 114 -4.36 13.91 -16.58
CA LEU A 114 -4.14 15.32 -16.26
C LEU A 114 -4.07 16.20 -17.52
N ASN A 115 -3.40 15.73 -18.58
CA ASN A 115 -3.35 16.42 -19.87
C ASN A 115 -4.76 16.61 -20.47
N SER A 116 -5.61 15.59 -20.37
CA SER A 116 -7.02 15.67 -20.82
C SER A 116 -7.85 16.70 -20.05
N LYS A 117 -7.45 17.03 -18.82
CA LYS A 117 -8.03 18.10 -17.99
C LYS A 117 -7.31 19.44 -18.21
N HIS A 118 -6.56 19.60 -19.31
CA HIS A 118 -5.80 20.79 -19.67
C HIS A 118 -4.65 21.14 -18.69
N HIS A 119 -4.19 20.17 -17.90
CA HIS A 119 -3.01 20.33 -17.08
C HIS A 119 -1.80 19.62 -17.70
N ILE A 120 -0.95 20.40 -18.37
CA ILE A 120 0.33 19.91 -18.88
C ILE A 120 1.34 19.81 -17.72
N PHE A 121 1.91 18.62 -17.56
CA PHE A 121 2.93 18.30 -16.55
C PHE A 121 4.19 17.71 -17.20
N ASP A 122 5.35 18.18 -16.75
CA ASP A 122 6.67 17.64 -17.10
C ASP A 122 7.03 16.49 -16.16
N PHE A 123 7.66 15.43 -16.68
CA PHE A 123 8.17 14.34 -15.85
C PHE A 123 9.61 14.61 -15.42
N VAL A 124 9.82 14.80 -14.12
CA VAL A 124 11.08 15.33 -13.58
C VAL A 124 11.55 14.59 -12.34
N ASN A 125 12.86 14.59 -12.11
CA ASN A 125 13.44 14.15 -10.84
C ASN A 125 13.25 15.21 -9.73
N SER A 126 13.69 14.90 -8.51
CA SER A 126 13.60 15.80 -7.35
C SER A 126 14.28 17.16 -7.51
N LYS A 127 15.20 17.31 -8.47
CA LYS A 127 15.90 18.58 -8.79
C LYS A 127 15.26 19.33 -9.95
N PHE A 128 14.14 18.83 -10.49
CA PHE A 128 13.45 19.34 -11.67
C PHE A 128 14.25 19.23 -12.98
N ASN A 129 15.08 18.20 -13.11
CA ASN A 129 15.59 17.78 -14.41
C ASN A 129 14.57 16.85 -15.07
N GLU A 130 14.28 17.09 -16.35
CA GLU A 130 13.47 16.19 -17.17
C GLU A 130 14.12 14.81 -17.30
N ILE A 131 13.29 13.78 -17.26
CA ILE A 131 13.71 12.38 -17.20
C ILE A 131 12.68 11.48 -17.89
N GLU A 132 13.11 10.30 -18.30
CA GLU A 132 12.22 9.31 -18.93
C GLU A 132 11.47 8.46 -17.89
N ILE A 133 10.15 8.32 -18.06
CA ILE A 133 9.27 7.58 -17.14
C ILE A 133 9.72 6.12 -17.02
N GLU A 134 9.96 5.46 -18.14
CA GLU A 134 10.34 4.04 -18.17
C GLU A 134 11.69 3.80 -17.46
N GLU A 135 12.67 4.67 -17.71
CA GLU A 135 14.00 4.55 -17.10
C GLU A 135 13.93 4.72 -15.58
N TYR A 136 13.22 5.74 -15.10
CA TYR A 136 13.18 6.05 -13.66
C TYR A 136 12.29 5.08 -12.86
N THR A 137 11.22 4.57 -13.45
CA THR A 137 10.42 3.50 -12.83
C THR A 137 11.24 2.21 -12.66
N LYS A 138 12.10 1.86 -13.62
CA LYS A 138 13.08 0.77 -13.44
C LYS A 138 14.09 1.12 -12.35
N LYS A 139 14.77 2.28 -12.42
CA LYS A 139 15.77 2.70 -11.42
C LYS A 139 15.23 2.68 -9.99
N TYR A 140 13.94 2.97 -9.77
CA TYR A 140 13.33 2.93 -8.45
C TYR A 140 13.50 1.58 -7.74
N TYR A 141 13.41 0.45 -8.46
CA TYR A 141 13.52 -0.90 -7.89
C TYR A 141 14.93 -1.50 -7.96
N TYR A 142 15.79 -0.99 -8.84
CA TYR A 142 17.15 -1.51 -9.06
C TYR A 142 18.27 -0.68 -8.41
N SER A 143 18.04 0.60 -8.08
CA SER A 143 19.09 1.51 -7.59
C SER A 143 19.10 1.67 -6.06
N ASN A 144 20.31 1.95 -5.53
CA ASN A 144 20.53 2.25 -4.12
C ASN A 144 20.09 3.69 -3.77
N LYS A 145 18.95 3.78 -3.08
CA LYS A 145 18.37 4.85 -2.22
C LYS A 145 18.40 6.33 -2.63
N ASN A 146 19.37 6.84 -3.38
CA ASN A 146 19.58 8.29 -3.55
C ASN A 146 18.75 8.95 -4.68
N ASN A 147 18.06 8.18 -5.53
CA ASN A 147 17.32 8.70 -6.70
C ASN A 147 15.85 8.20 -6.75
N ARG A 148 15.22 7.98 -5.60
CA ARG A 148 13.83 7.49 -5.55
C ARG A 148 12.77 8.58 -5.75
N CYS A 149 13.17 9.84 -5.58
CA CYS A 149 12.30 11.00 -5.66
C CYS A 149 12.17 11.53 -7.09
N TYR A 150 11.00 11.36 -7.69
CA TYR A 150 10.65 11.87 -9.02
C TYR A 150 9.12 11.93 -9.22
N GLY A 151 8.67 12.52 -10.32
CA GLY A 151 7.26 12.52 -10.70
C GLY A 151 6.87 13.68 -11.61
N LEU A 152 5.64 14.17 -11.47
CA LEU A 152 5.03 15.13 -12.39
C LEU A 152 5.07 16.55 -11.82
N LYS A 153 5.67 17.50 -12.55
CA LYS A 153 5.76 18.93 -12.22
C LYS A 153 4.92 19.77 -13.17
N LYS A 154 4.23 20.78 -12.63
CA LYS A 154 3.59 21.85 -13.40
C LYS A 154 3.97 23.21 -12.82
N ASP A 155 4.41 24.13 -13.67
CA ASP A 155 4.57 25.53 -13.26
C ASP A 155 3.21 26.21 -13.21
N LEU A 156 2.95 26.98 -12.15
CA LEU A 156 1.68 27.64 -11.92
C LEU A 156 1.78 29.14 -12.21
N PHE A 157 2.70 29.84 -11.53
CA PHE A 157 2.92 31.27 -11.74
C PHE A 157 4.32 31.70 -11.31
N GLU A 158 4.76 32.82 -11.86
CA GLU A 158 6.04 33.47 -11.55
C GLU A 158 5.88 34.37 -10.31
N ILE A 159 6.88 34.33 -9.45
CA ILE A 159 6.99 35.20 -8.27
C ILE A 159 7.84 36.42 -8.64
N ASP A 160 8.96 36.16 -9.32
CA ASP A 160 9.91 37.11 -9.89
C ASP A 160 10.61 36.46 -11.10
N ASP A 161 11.58 37.15 -11.70
CA ASP A 161 12.32 36.70 -12.89
C ASP A 161 13.05 35.36 -12.72
N THR A 162 13.30 34.95 -11.47
CA THR A 162 14.08 33.75 -11.14
C THR A 162 13.24 32.68 -10.42
N HIS A 163 12.13 33.05 -9.78
CA HIS A 163 11.35 32.14 -8.94
C HIS A 163 9.96 31.84 -9.49
N LYS A 164 9.57 30.55 -9.43
CA LYS A 164 8.23 30.08 -9.80
C LYS A 164 7.61 29.23 -8.71
N VAL A 165 6.31 29.36 -8.51
CA VAL A 165 5.51 28.38 -7.79
C VAL A 165 5.16 27.24 -8.74
N CYS A 166 5.43 26.02 -8.29
CA CYS A 166 5.14 24.80 -9.02
C CYS A 166 4.22 23.89 -8.20
N PHE A 167 3.36 23.15 -8.88
CA PHE A 167 2.69 21.98 -8.33
C PHE A 167 3.55 20.74 -8.65
N TYR A 168 3.77 19.87 -7.67
CA TYR A 168 4.59 18.68 -7.86
C TYR A 168 3.94 17.45 -7.24
N ILE A 169 3.85 16.37 -8.01
CA ILE A 169 3.40 15.05 -7.59
C ILE A 169 4.64 14.16 -7.56
N GLU A 170 5.08 13.77 -6.37
CA GLU A 170 6.36 13.10 -6.14
C GLU A 170 6.14 11.70 -5.56
N VAL A 171 6.79 10.68 -6.14
CA VAL A 171 7.01 9.41 -5.43
C VAL A 171 8.29 9.51 -4.61
N ASP A 172 8.23 9.10 -3.35
CA ASP A 172 9.40 8.65 -2.57
C ASP A 172 9.09 7.25 -2.04
N TRP A 173 8.70 7.08 -0.78
CA TRP A 173 8.19 5.79 -0.29
C TRP A 173 6.70 5.61 -0.62
N ARG A 174 5.98 6.73 -0.66
CA ARG A 174 4.58 6.89 -1.06
C ARG A 174 4.50 8.04 -2.05
N ILE A 175 3.30 8.31 -2.56
CA ILE A 175 3.06 9.41 -3.49
C ILE A 175 2.51 10.59 -2.72
N TYR A 176 3.18 11.73 -2.83
CA TYR A 176 2.79 13.00 -2.25
C TYR A 176 2.52 13.99 -3.36
N TYR A 177 1.73 15.02 -3.08
CA TYR A 177 1.62 16.14 -3.98
C TYR A 177 1.51 17.45 -3.20
N GLY A 178 1.79 18.55 -3.86
CA GLY A 178 1.64 19.87 -3.25
C GLY A 178 2.39 20.97 -3.98
N PHE A 179 2.57 22.08 -3.28
CA PHE A 179 3.18 23.30 -3.82
C PHE A 179 4.64 23.39 -3.43
N THR A 180 5.48 23.84 -4.35
CA THR A 180 6.93 24.00 -4.15
C THR A 180 7.42 25.22 -4.92
N ILE A 181 8.67 25.62 -4.67
CA ILE A 181 9.33 26.72 -5.36
C ILE A 181 10.44 26.16 -6.23
N SER A 182 10.58 26.72 -7.42
CA SER A 182 11.81 26.60 -8.21
C SER A 182 12.52 27.95 -8.31
N GLU A 183 13.85 27.92 -8.33
CA GLU A 183 14.73 29.05 -8.64
C GLU A 183 15.53 28.68 -9.90
N ASN A 184 15.43 29.47 -10.96
CA ASN A 184 16.06 29.21 -12.26
C ASN A 184 15.75 27.79 -12.79
N GLY A 185 14.50 27.36 -12.63
CA GLY A 185 14.01 26.04 -13.05
C GLY A 185 14.48 24.86 -12.17
N LYS A 186 15.23 25.09 -11.09
CA LYS A 186 15.65 24.05 -10.14
C LYS A 186 14.84 24.10 -8.86
N ARG A 187 14.44 22.93 -8.36
CA ARG A 187 13.73 22.84 -7.08
C ARG A 187 14.60 23.34 -5.93
N LYS A 188 14.02 24.11 -5.02
CA LYS A 188 14.74 24.68 -3.86
C LYS A 188 14.23 24.11 -2.55
N GLU A 189 15.17 23.86 -1.64
CA GLU A 189 14.85 23.59 -0.24
C GLU A 189 14.36 24.87 0.45
N ILE A 190 13.38 24.68 1.33
CA ILE A 190 12.62 25.73 1.99
C ILE A 190 13.21 26.04 3.38
N SER A 191 14.27 25.33 3.80
CA SER A 191 14.81 25.42 5.16
C SER A 191 16.00 26.37 5.36
N GLU A 192 16.44 27.12 4.35
CA GLU A 192 17.53 28.10 4.52
C GLU A 192 16.98 29.55 4.54
N ASN A 193 17.03 30.10 5.75
CA ASN A 193 16.55 31.40 6.21
C ASN A 193 17.18 32.59 5.46
N GLN A 194 16.44 33.16 4.50
CA GLN A 194 16.28 34.62 4.29
C GLN A 194 15.34 34.86 3.11
N LYS A 195 15.59 34.22 1.97
CA LYS A 195 14.77 34.33 0.75
C LYS A 195 13.31 33.89 0.95
N ILE A 196 13.03 32.91 1.81
CA ILE A 196 11.65 32.44 2.04
C ILE A 196 10.85 33.32 2.99
N LYS A 197 11.46 34.11 3.89
CA LYS A 197 10.66 35.13 4.58
C LYS A 197 10.14 36.14 3.56
N GLU A 198 10.99 36.57 2.64
CA GLU A 198 10.63 37.48 1.56
C GLU A 198 9.65 36.85 0.56
N ILE A 199 9.85 35.59 0.16
CA ILE A 199 8.94 34.88 -0.76
C ILE A 199 7.62 34.48 -0.08
N SER A 200 7.61 34.09 1.19
CA SER A 200 6.38 33.81 1.95
C SER A 200 5.61 35.08 2.32
N GLU A 201 6.23 36.25 2.21
CA GLU A 201 5.54 37.53 2.25
C GLU A 201 4.71 37.80 0.99
N ASN A 202 4.97 37.08 -0.11
CA ASN A 202 4.19 37.13 -1.34
C ASN A 202 2.73 36.74 -1.08
N GLN A 203 1.81 37.61 -1.51
CA GLN A 203 0.38 37.45 -1.26
C GLN A 203 -0.18 36.12 -1.80
N LYS A 204 0.24 35.68 -3.00
CA LYS A 204 -0.24 34.42 -3.59
C LYS A 204 0.22 33.20 -2.80
N ILE A 205 1.43 33.23 -2.22
CA ILE A 205 1.91 32.14 -1.37
C ILE A 205 1.18 32.12 -0.04
N LYS A 206 0.86 33.29 0.55
CA LYS A 206 -0.02 33.36 1.72
C LYS A 206 -1.40 32.79 1.43
N GLU A 207 -1.96 33.08 0.26
CA GLU A 207 -3.25 32.51 -0.17
C GLU A 207 -3.18 30.99 -0.30
N ILE A 208 -2.13 30.42 -0.91
CA ILE A 208 -1.89 28.97 -0.94
C ILE A 208 -1.84 28.40 0.47
N LEU A 209 -1.06 29.01 1.37
CA LEU A 209 -0.91 28.55 2.74
C LEU A 209 -2.24 28.63 3.50
N ASN A 210 -3.03 29.69 3.32
CA ASN A 210 -4.34 29.83 3.96
C ASN A 210 -5.35 28.82 3.41
N LYS A 211 -5.34 28.54 2.10
CA LYS A 211 -6.22 27.55 1.47
C LYS A 211 -5.82 26.12 1.86
N THR A 212 -4.51 25.83 2.03
CA THR A 212 -4.02 24.47 2.31
C THR A 212 -3.88 24.16 3.81
N LEU A 213 -3.36 25.07 4.63
CA LEU A 213 -3.03 24.86 6.04
C LEU A 213 -4.02 25.55 7.00
N ASN A 214 -5.32 25.49 6.71
CA ASN A 214 -6.36 25.96 7.62
C ASN A 214 -6.87 24.84 8.55
N GLU A 215 -7.63 25.22 9.57
CA GLU A 215 -8.16 24.31 10.60
C GLU A 215 -9.07 23.22 10.02
N GLU A 216 -9.73 23.48 8.88
CA GLU A 216 -10.62 22.54 8.21
C GLU A 216 -9.85 21.48 7.41
N ASN A 217 -8.61 21.79 6.99
CA ASN A 217 -7.80 20.97 6.08
C ASN A 217 -6.69 20.19 6.81
N SER A 218 -7.08 19.26 7.69
CA SER A 218 -6.14 18.46 8.50
C SER A 218 -5.21 17.52 7.71
N GLU A 219 -5.51 17.25 6.44
CA GLU A 219 -4.72 16.34 5.58
C GLU A 219 -3.46 16.99 5.01
N TRP A 220 -3.50 18.29 4.77
CA TRP A 220 -2.34 19.06 4.32
C TRP A 220 -1.36 19.25 5.46
N LYS A 221 -0.08 19.31 5.11
CA LYS A 221 1.04 19.39 6.04
C LYS A 221 1.97 20.50 5.62
N SER A 222 2.50 21.20 6.61
CA SER A 222 3.54 22.20 6.45
C SER A 222 4.90 21.53 6.17
N PRO A 223 5.91 22.30 5.73
CA PRO A 223 7.28 21.80 5.65
C PRO A 223 7.75 21.42 7.08
N ASN A 224 8.46 20.31 7.23
CA ASN A 224 9.09 19.91 8.50
C ASN A 224 10.53 19.43 8.26
N ASN A 225 11.24 19.09 9.34
CA ASN A 225 12.69 18.82 9.33
C ASN A 225 13.14 17.59 8.52
N TYR A 226 12.23 16.71 8.06
CA TYR A 226 12.58 15.44 7.41
C TYR A 226 12.13 15.41 5.94
N ASN A 227 13.04 15.65 5.00
CA ASN A 227 12.90 15.58 3.53
C ASN A 227 11.76 16.40 2.88
N GLN A 228 10.84 16.97 3.67
CA GLN A 228 9.68 17.76 3.26
C GLN A 228 9.96 19.26 3.31
N LYS A 229 11.23 19.62 3.51
CA LYS A 229 11.76 20.96 3.27
C LYS A 229 11.57 21.39 1.81
N LEU A 230 11.16 20.51 0.90
CA LEU A 230 11.01 20.82 -0.51
C LEU A 230 9.56 21.17 -0.91
N PHE A 231 8.60 21.20 0.01
CA PHE A 231 7.21 21.61 -0.26
C PHE A 231 6.82 22.78 0.63
N ILE A 232 6.14 23.79 0.07
CA ILE A 232 5.46 24.87 0.81
C ILE A 232 4.34 24.26 1.65
N SER A 233 3.54 23.41 1.03
CA SER A 233 2.52 22.59 1.66
C SER A 233 2.32 21.34 0.82
N TRP A 234 2.02 20.21 1.47
CA TRP A 234 1.88 18.93 0.78
C TRP A 234 0.80 18.06 1.42
N LYS A 235 0.30 17.11 0.64
CA LYS A 235 -0.67 16.11 1.05
C LYS A 235 -0.26 14.73 0.51
N LEU A 236 -0.58 13.68 1.26
CA LEU A 236 -0.42 12.31 0.79
C LEU A 236 -1.52 12.00 -0.22
N LEU A 237 -1.15 11.56 -1.42
CA LEU A 237 -2.10 11.35 -2.52
C LEU A 237 -3.09 10.23 -2.19
N ASP A 238 -2.57 9.05 -1.87
CA ASP A 238 -3.39 7.88 -1.60
C ASP A 238 -2.64 6.94 -0.65
N LYS A 239 -3.25 6.61 0.49
CA LYS A 239 -2.66 5.72 1.50
C LYS A 239 -2.48 4.29 0.99
N GLY A 240 -3.28 3.86 0.02
CA GLY A 240 -3.21 2.56 -0.64
C GLY A 240 -2.16 2.46 -1.75
N LEU A 241 -1.60 3.58 -2.21
CA LEU A 241 -0.55 3.57 -3.25
C LEU A 241 0.84 3.70 -2.62
N ASN A 242 1.50 2.56 -2.44
CA ASN A 242 2.84 2.47 -1.84
C ASN A 242 3.78 1.59 -2.67
N PHE A 243 4.47 2.21 -3.63
CA PHE A 243 5.40 1.55 -4.54
C PHE A 243 6.63 0.96 -3.84
N ASN A 244 7.01 1.45 -2.65
CA ASN A 244 8.14 0.89 -1.89
C ASN A 244 7.79 -0.47 -1.26
N SER A 245 6.68 -0.54 -0.52
CA SER A 245 6.30 -1.75 0.23
C SER A 245 5.54 -2.77 -0.63
N PHE A 246 4.76 -2.29 -1.61
CA PHE A 246 3.91 -3.13 -2.46
C PHE A 246 2.97 -4.06 -1.66
N LYS A 247 2.49 -3.59 -0.50
CA LYS A 247 1.65 -4.35 0.44
C LYS A 247 0.14 -4.11 0.30
N PRO A 248 -0.34 -2.86 0.17
CA PRO A 248 -1.79 -2.62 0.14
C PRO A 248 -2.41 -3.22 -1.13
N GLU A 249 -3.61 -3.81 -1.03
CA GLU A 249 -4.29 -4.43 -2.18
C GLU A 249 -4.50 -3.45 -3.35
N ARG A 250 -4.77 -2.18 -3.04
CA ARG A 250 -5.03 -1.12 -4.01
C ARG A 250 -3.90 -0.91 -5.02
N ILE A 251 -2.64 -1.21 -4.68
CA ILE A 251 -1.54 -1.08 -5.64
C ILE A 251 -1.59 -2.14 -6.75
N PHE A 252 -2.14 -3.32 -6.46
CA PHE A 252 -2.29 -4.39 -7.45
C PHE A 252 -3.43 -4.12 -8.42
N ASP A 253 -4.41 -3.32 -8.00
CA ASP A 253 -5.51 -2.87 -8.85
C ASP A 253 -5.02 -2.01 -10.03
N LEU A 254 -3.87 -1.33 -9.89
CA LEU A 254 -3.22 -0.60 -11.00
C LEU A 254 -2.83 -1.52 -12.18
N ASN A 255 -2.66 -2.83 -11.98
CA ASN A 255 -2.35 -3.72 -13.09
C ASN A 255 -3.57 -3.99 -13.99
N LYS A 256 -4.78 -3.94 -13.44
CA LYS A 256 -6.04 -4.17 -14.15
C LYS A 256 -6.51 -2.85 -14.76
N LYS A 257 -6.57 -2.76 -16.10
CA LYS A 257 -6.89 -1.49 -16.80
C LYS A 257 -8.16 -0.81 -16.26
N SER A 258 -9.28 -1.53 -16.19
CA SER A 258 -10.56 -0.97 -15.71
C SER A 258 -10.47 -0.38 -14.30
N LYS A 259 -9.74 -1.02 -13.39
CA LYS A 259 -9.54 -0.50 -12.04
C LYS A 259 -8.53 0.64 -11.98
N ARG A 260 -7.44 0.55 -12.75
CA ARG A 260 -6.45 1.62 -12.88
C ARG A 260 -7.11 2.90 -13.37
N ASP A 261 -7.94 2.83 -14.41
CA ASP A 261 -8.59 4.00 -15.00
C ASP A 261 -9.48 4.72 -13.96
N ILE A 262 -10.20 3.97 -13.11
CA ILE A 262 -10.98 4.54 -11.98
C ILE A 262 -10.07 5.25 -10.98
N ILE A 263 -9.00 4.60 -10.51
CA ILE A 263 -8.06 5.17 -9.52
C ILE A 263 -7.41 6.44 -10.08
N ILE A 264 -7.03 6.42 -11.36
CA ILE A 264 -6.42 7.56 -12.04
C ILE A 264 -7.40 8.72 -12.19
N GLU A 265 -8.64 8.46 -12.54
CA GLU A 265 -9.67 9.50 -12.68
C GLU A 265 -10.01 10.15 -11.32
N GLU A 266 -10.10 9.36 -10.25
CA GLU A 266 -10.25 9.85 -8.87
C GLU A 266 -9.14 10.84 -8.52
N ILE A 267 -7.89 10.42 -8.73
CA ILE A 267 -6.68 11.21 -8.45
C ILE A 267 -6.62 12.48 -9.31
N ALA A 268 -6.83 12.35 -10.62
CA ALA A 268 -6.73 13.48 -11.55
C ALA A 268 -7.82 14.52 -11.28
N THR A 269 -9.02 14.08 -10.89
CA THR A 269 -10.12 14.98 -10.50
C THR A 269 -9.81 15.72 -9.20
N GLU A 270 -9.22 15.04 -8.21
CA GLU A 270 -8.75 15.71 -6.99
C GLU A 270 -7.68 16.77 -7.29
N ILE A 271 -6.68 16.43 -8.11
CA ILE A 271 -5.60 17.36 -8.48
C ILE A 271 -6.15 18.56 -9.26
N ASP A 272 -7.02 18.34 -10.25
CA ASP A 272 -7.67 19.40 -11.03
C ASP A 272 -8.43 20.36 -10.12
N LYS A 273 -9.20 19.81 -9.16
CA LYS A 273 -9.90 20.61 -8.14
C LYS A 273 -8.93 21.45 -7.31
N VAL A 274 -7.87 20.84 -6.78
CA VAL A 274 -6.87 21.55 -5.95
C VAL A 274 -6.19 22.67 -6.72
N ILE A 275 -5.83 22.44 -7.99
CA ILE A 275 -5.16 23.44 -8.82
C ILE A 275 -6.12 24.61 -9.10
N LYS A 276 -7.38 24.33 -9.47
CA LYS A 276 -8.40 25.37 -9.72
C LYS A 276 -8.69 26.19 -8.48
N GLU A 277 -8.95 25.54 -7.34
CA GLU A 277 -9.26 26.23 -6.09
C GLU A 277 -8.15 27.17 -5.62
N ILE A 278 -6.91 26.95 -6.07
CA ILE A 278 -5.74 27.69 -5.61
C ILE A 278 -5.25 28.72 -6.64
N ILE A 279 -5.45 28.50 -7.94
CA ILE A 279 -5.07 29.44 -9.01
C ILE A 279 -6.18 30.43 -9.34
N ASP A 280 -7.45 30.04 -9.20
CA ASP A 280 -8.62 30.93 -9.34
C ASP A 280 -8.93 31.67 -8.01
#